data_AF-A0A1R3JX90-F1
#
_entry.id   AF-A0A1R3JX90-F1
#
_cell.length_a   1.000
_cell.length_b   1.000
_cell.length_c   1.000
_cell.angle_alpha   90.00
_cell.angle_beta   90.00
_cell.angle_gamma   90.00
#
_symmetry.space_group_name_H-M   'P 1'
#
loop_
_entity.id
_entity.type
_entity.pdbx_description
1 polymer ?
#
loop_
_entity_poly.entity_id
_entity_poly.type
_entity_poly.pdbx_seq_one_letter_code
_entity_poly.pdbx_strand_id
1 'polypeptide(L)'
;MSMKKLLYATAFMKQQRHIEGQDIQQLNMTQLINLEKQLDSILRQTRNRKTQLMMDTVDALHEKENQLEQEKNVMENKLQIAAEMEVEDGEKDEELNQDPHSDSCQTPHEKGLLHFL
;
A
#
# COMPACT_ATOMS: atom_id res chain seq x y z
N MET A 1 2.07 39.69 25.67
CA MET A 1 1.37 38.40 25.45
C MET A 1 -0.01 38.53 26.09
N SER A 2 -1.09 38.60 25.30
CA SER A 2 -2.43 38.97 25.82
C SER A 2 -3.07 37.86 26.65
N MET A 3 -3.77 38.21 27.73
CA MET A 3 -4.46 37.29 28.67
C MET A 3 -5.29 36.20 27.99
N LYS A 4 -5.95 36.51 26.87
CA LYS A 4 -6.74 35.55 26.09
C LYS A 4 -5.93 34.33 25.62
N LYS A 5 -4.66 34.54 25.21
CA LYS A 5 -3.79 33.45 24.74
C LYS A 5 -3.40 32.51 25.88
N LEU A 6 -3.16 33.07 27.07
CA LEU A 6 -2.84 32.28 28.26
C LEU A 6 -4.05 31.43 28.69
N LEU A 7 -5.25 32.04 28.74
CA LEU A 7 -6.47 31.34 29.11
C LEU A 7 -6.78 30.17 28.16
N TYR A 8 -6.63 30.38 26.86
CA TYR A 8 -6.83 29.33 25.86
C TYR A 8 -5.82 28.19 26.02
N ALA A 9 -4.53 28.51 26.17
CA ALA A 9 -3.49 27.50 26.36
C ALA A 9 -3.75 26.65 27.62
N THR A 10 -4.15 27.26 28.74
CA THR A 10 -4.48 26.53 29.97
C THR A 10 -5.70 25.63 29.80
N ALA A 11 -6.76 26.11 29.14
CA ALA A 11 -7.96 25.33 28.89
C ALA A 11 -7.68 24.12 27.99
N PHE A 12 -6.91 24.33 26.91
CA PHE A 12 -6.47 23.27 26.02
C PHE A 12 -5.64 22.23 26.75
N MET A 13 -4.61 22.67 27.50
CA MET A 13 -3.76 21.77 28.30
C MET A 13 -4.58 20.93 29.27
N LYS A 14 -5.57 21.53 29.95
CA LYS A 14 -6.45 20.82 30.88
C LYS A 14 -7.27 19.74 30.15
N GLN A 15 -7.82 20.06 28.98
CA GLN A 15 -8.56 19.10 28.18
C GLN A 15 -7.68 17.96 27.68
N GLN A 16 -6.47 18.27 27.21
CA GLN A 16 -5.49 17.26 26.76
C GLN A 16 -5.15 16.29 27.89
N ARG A 17 -4.85 16.79 29.09
CA ARG A 17 -4.58 15.96 30.27
C ARG A 17 -5.73 15.01 30.59
N HIS A 18 -6.98 15.48 30.54
CA HIS A 18 -8.13 14.61 30.78
C HIS A 18 -8.27 13.51 29.72
N ILE A 19 -8.06 13.84 28.43
CA ILE A 19 -8.07 12.86 27.32
C ILE A 19 -6.97 11.82 27.51
N GLU A 20 -5.81 12.22 28.02
CA GLU A 20 -4.69 11.34 28.40
C GLU A 20 -4.91 10.59 29.71
N GLY A 21 -6.06 10.78 30.36
CA GLY A 21 -6.41 10.13 31.61
C GLY A 21 -5.70 10.67 32.85
N GLN A 22 -5.14 11.87 32.76
CA GLN A 22 -4.58 12.62 33.89
C GLN A 22 -5.67 13.48 34.56
N ASP A 23 -5.47 13.82 35.84
CA ASP A 23 -6.41 14.64 36.64
C ASP A 23 -7.86 14.12 36.69
N ILE A 24 -8.13 12.86 36.33
CA ILE A 24 -9.49 12.27 36.32
C ILE A 24 -10.17 12.38 37.68
N GLN A 25 -9.40 12.29 38.77
CA GLN A 25 -9.89 12.41 40.15
C GLN A 25 -10.57 13.77 40.44
N GLN A 26 -10.30 14.78 39.60
CA GLN A 26 -10.89 16.12 39.71
C GLN A 26 -12.21 16.25 38.93
N LEU A 27 -12.61 15.22 38.17
CA LEU A 27 -13.85 15.19 37.40
C LEU A 27 -14.98 14.60 38.23
N ASN A 28 -16.17 15.17 38.09
CA ASN A 28 -17.39 14.55 38.62
C ASN A 28 -17.94 13.47 37.67
N MET A 29 -18.93 12.70 38.13
CA MET A 29 -19.51 11.59 37.38
C MET A 29 -20.04 12.01 35.99
N THR A 30 -20.73 13.15 35.91
CA THR A 30 -21.27 13.65 34.63
C THR A 30 -20.15 14.03 33.65
N GLN A 31 -19.09 14.66 34.14
CA GLN A 31 -17.92 15.03 33.34
C GLN A 31 -17.18 13.78 32.85
N LEU A 32 -17.07 12.75 33.68
CA LEU A 32 -16.44 11.48 33.33
C LEU A 32 -17.21 10.75 32.22
N ILE A 33 -18.54 10.66 32.34
CA ILE A 33 -19.42 10.08 31.30
C ILE A 33 -19.27 10.87 29.98
N ASN A 34 -19.18 12.19 30.05
CA ASN A 34 -19.02 13.01 28.86
C ASN A 34 -17.66 12.78 28.19
N LEU A 35 -16.59 12.70 28.98
CA LEU A 35 -15.25 12.38 28.50
C LEU A 35 -15.21 11.01 27.81
N GLU A 36 -15.83 9.99 28.41
CA GLU A 36 -15.94 8.66 27.82
C GLU A 36 -16.64 8.68 26.46
N LYS A 37 -17.77 9.40 26.35
CA LYS A 37 -18.49 9.57 25.08
C LYS A 37 -17.64 10.28 24.02
N GLN A 38 -16.89 11.30 24.40
CA GLN A 38 -15.97 11.99 23.49
C GLN A 38 -14.88 11.05 22.99
N LEU A 39 -14.28 10.27 23.88
CA LEU A 39 -13.24 9.29 23.53
C LEU A 39 -13.79 8.22 22.59
N ASP A 40 -14.95 7.64 22.88
CA ASP A 40 -15.60 6.65 21.99
C ASP A 40 -15.88 7.25 20.59
N SER A 41 -16.38 8.48 20.53
CA SER A 41 -16.63 9.18 19.27
C SER A 41 -15.35 9.39 18.45
N ILE A 42 -14.28 9.90 19.08
CA ILE A 42 -12.98 10.14 18.42
C ILE A 42 -12.37 8.80 17.95
N LEU A 43 -12.46 7.75 18.77
CA LEU A 43 -11.97 6.42 18.41
C LEU A 43 -12.71 5.84 17.23
N ARG A 44 -14.04 5.93 17.21
CA ARG A 44 -14.88 5.50 16.08
C ARG A 44 -14.52 6.26 14.80
N GLN A 45 -14.41 7.58 14.89
CA GLN A 45 -14.03 8.42 13.74
C GLN A 45 -12.64 8.05 13.21
N THR A 46 -11.66 7.85 14.10
CA THR A 46 -10.29 7.46 13.75
C THR A 46 -10.28 6.10 13.06
N ARG A 47 -10.99 5.11 13.61
CA ARG A 47 -11.09 3.77 13.02
C ARG A 47 -11.76 3.83 11.65
N ASN A 48 -12.87 4.55 11.52
CA ASN A 48 -13.58 4.71 10.25
C ASN A 48 -12.68 5.36 9.19
N ARG A 49 -11.94 6.42 9.56
CA ARG A 49 -11.01 7.07 8.64
C ARG A 49 -9.89 6.12 8.21
N LYS A 50 -9.32 5.35 9.13
CA LYS A 50 -8.31 4.33 8.82
C LYS A 50 -8.87 3.29 7.85
N THR A 51 -10.06 2.75 8.11
CA THR A 51 -10.72 1.77 7.25
C THR A 51 -10.98 2.34 5.86
N GLN A 52 -11.49 3.57 5.75
CA GLN A 52 -11.71 4.21 4.46
C GLN A 52 -10.43 4.31 3.65
N LEU A 53 -9.34 4.81 4.26
CA LEU A 53 -8.05 4.94 3.57
C LEU A 53 -7.49 3.59 3.12
N MET A 54 -7.69 2.53 3.91
CA MET A 54 -7.29 1.18 3.51
C MET A 54 -8.10 0.67 2.32
N MET A 55 -9.42 0.89 2.32
CA MET A 55 -10.29 0.53 1.19
C MET A 55 -9.88 1.29 -0.07
N ASP A 56 -9.70 2.61 0.02
CA ASP A 56 -9.24 3.45 -1.09
C ASP A 56 -7.92 2.93 -1.68
N THR A 57 -7.01 2.45 -0.81
CA THR A 57 -5.72 1.87 -1.24
C THR A 57 -5.89 0.53 -1.94
N VAL A 58 -6.77 -0.34 -1.43
CA VAL A 58 -7.08 -1.63 -2.07
C VAL A 58 -7.68 -1.41 -3.45
N ASP A 59 -8.62 -0.48 -3.58
CA ASP A 59 -9.28 -0.17 -4.85
C ASP A 59 -8.27 0.36 -5.88
N ALA A 60 -7.37 1.27 -5.47
CA ALA A 60 -6.32 1.79 -6.35
C ALA A 60 -5.34 0.70 -6.82
N LEU A 61 -5.01 -0.27 -5.95
CA LEU A 61 -4.16 -1.39 -6.32
C LEU A 61 -4.86 -2.33 -7.30
N HIS A 62 -6.15 -2.62 -7.09
CA HIS A 62 -6.93 -3.46 -7.98
C HIS A 62 -7.10 -2.82 -9.36
N GLU A 63 -7.31 -1.50 -9.43
CA GLU A 63 -7.33 -0.79 -10.72
C GLU A 63 -5.99 -0.92 -11.45
N LYS A 64 -4.88 -0.76 -10.73
CA LYS A 64 -3.53 -0.90 -11.30
C LYS A 64 -3.26 -2.33 -11.79
N GLU A 65 -3.69 -3.34 -11.04
CA GLU A 65 -3.58 -4.75 -11.43
C GLU A 65 -4.30 -5.01 -12.75
N ASN A 66 -5.54 -4.57 -12.88
CA ASN A 66 -6.33 -4.72 -14.10
C ASN A 66 -5.70 -4.00 -15.31
N GLN A 67 -5.16 -2.80 -15.12
CA GLN A 67 -4.46 -2.07 -16.18
C GLN A 67 -3.23 -2.84 -16.67
N LEU A 68 -2.41 -3.35 -15.75
CA LEU A 68 -1.23 -4.13 -16.08
C LEU A 68 -1.58 -5.44 -16.77
N GLU A 69 -2.65 -6.12 -16.34
CA GLU A 69 -3.13 -7.34 -16.99
C GLU A 69 -3.58 -7.07 -18.42
N GLN A 70 -4.30 -5.97 -18.65
CA GLN A 70 -4.72 -5.55 -20.00
C GLN A 70 -3.51 -5.24 -20.89
N GLU A 71 -2.54 -4.47 -20.39
CA GLU A 71 -1.30 -4.17 -21.12
C GLU A 71 -0.51 -5.43 -21.45
N LYS A 72 -0.39 -6.37 -20.50
CA LYS A 72 0.26 -7.67 -20.71
C LYS A 72 -0.43 -8.45 -21.83
N ASN A 73 -1.75 -8.59 -21.76
CA ASN A 73 -2.53 -9.31 -22.76
C ASN A 73 -2.40 -8.70 -24.17
N VAL A 74 -2.38 -7.37 -24.26
CA VAL A 74 -2.14 -6.67 -25.54
C VAL A 74 -0.74 -6.96 -26.08
N MET A 75 0.28 -6.97 -25.23
CA MET A 75 1.65 -7.29 -25.63
C MET A 75 1.79 -8.75 -26.06
N GLU A 76 1.21 -9.69 -25.32
CA GLU A 76 1.19 -11.12 -25.67
C GLU A 76 0.52 -11.36 -27.03
N ASN A 77 -0.64 -10.73 -27.28
CA ASN A 77 -1.31 -10.80 -28.58
C ASN A 77 -0.45 -10.23 -29.72
N LYS A 78 0.23 -9.09 -29.50
CA LYS A 78 1.13 -8.51 -30.51
C LYS A 78 2.32 -9.42 -30.82
N LEU A 79 2.91 -10.04 -29.80
CA LEU A 79 4.01 -10.99 -29.98
C LEU A 79 3.54 -12.23 -30.75
N GLN A 80 2.34 -12.74 -30.47
CA GLN A 80 1.76 -13.84 -31.21
C GLN A 80 1.58 -13.48 -32.70
N ILE A 81 0.98 -12.33 -33.00
CA ILE A 81 0.80 -11.88 -34.40
C ILE A 81 2.15 -11.70 -35.11
N ALA A 82 3.15 -11.12 -34.43
CA ALA A 82 4.49 -10.94 -35.01
C ALA A 82 5.15 -12.30 -35.30
N ALA A 83 5.05 -13.26 -34.38
CA ALA A 83 5.57 -14.61 -34.58
C ALA A 83 4.86 -15.35 -35.73
N GLU A 84 3.57 -15.10 -35.94
CA GLU A 84 2.79 -15.65 -37.07
C GLU A 84 3.15 -14.97 -38.40
N MET A 85 3.53 -13.68 -38.40
CA MET A 85 3.96 -12.94 -39.58
C MET A 85 5.40 -13.24 -40.03
N GLU A 86 6.29 -13.66 -39.12
CA GLU A 86 7.67 -14.06 -39.49
C GLU A 86 7.76 -15.46 -40.15
N VAL A 87 6.63 -16.13 -40.42
CA VAL A 87 6.60 -17.45 -41.08
C VAL A 87 6.53 -17.37 -42.62
N GLU A 88 6.40 -16.19 -43.23
CA GLU A 88 6.25 -16.07 -44.71
C GLU A 88 7.45 -15.53 -45.51
N ASP A 89 8.65 -15.42 -44.95
CA ASP A 89 9.84 -15.13 -45.79
C ASP A 89 11.09 -15.88 -45.30
N GLY A 90 11.37 -17.05 -45.89
CA GLY A 90 12.63 -17.76 -45.66
C GLY A 90 12.63 -19.25 -46.00
N GLU A 91 12.39 -19.60 -47.26
CA GLU A 91 12.79 -20.92 -47.79
C GLU A 91 14.22 -20.85 -48.36
N LYS A 92 15.03 -21.88 -48.05
CA LYS A 92 16.35 -22.30 -48.61
C LYS A 92 17.60 -21.79 -47.87
N ASP A 93 18.60 -22.57 -47.46
CA ASP A 93 19.02 -23.95 -47.75
C ASP A 93 19.87 -24.53 -46.59
N GLU A 94 20.06 -25.85 -46.65
CA GLU A 94 21.01 -26.80 -45.99
C GLU A 94 22.34 -26.18 -45.45
N GLU A 95 23.02 -26.67 -44.41
CA GLU A 95 23.60 -28.01 -44.29
C GLU A 95 24.32 -28.15 -42.92
N LEU A 96 24.33 -29.39 -42.42
CA LEU A 96 25.06 -30.01 -41.31
C LEU A 96 26.35 -29.32 -40.77
N ASN A 97 26.46 -29.19 -39.44
CA ASN A 97 27.41 -30.05 -38.71
C ASN A 97 27.17 -30.10 -37.19
N GLN A 98 27.27 -31.30 -36.65
CA GLN A 98 27.28 -31.59 -35.22
C GLN A 98 28.69 -31.37 -34.66
N ASP A 99 28.80 -30.86 -33.43
CA ASP A 99 29.94 -31.18 -32.58
C ASP A 99 29.46 -31.38 -31.13
N PRO A 100 29.80 -32.50 -30.46
CA PRO A 100 29.39 -32.80 -29.09
C PRO A 100 30.45 -32.33 -28.07
N HIS A 101 29.99 -31.98 -26.86
CA HIS A 101 30.77 -31.61 -25.66
C HIS A 101 31.34 -30.19 -25.68
N SER A 102 31.33 -29.37 -24.62
CA SER A 102 30.88 -29.46 -23.23
C SER A 102 30.80 -28.02 -22.71
N ASP A 103 29.94 -27.78 -21.71
CA ASP A 103 30.36 -27.30 -20.38
C ASP A 103 29.43 -26.23 -19.78
N SER A 104 29.07 -26.50 -18.52
CA SER A 104 28.57 -25.59 -17.49
C SER A 104 27.20 -24.92 -17.65
N CYS A 105 26.18 -25.62 -17.10
CA CYS A 105 25.06 -24.95 -16.45
C CYS A 105 25.54 -24.23 -15.18
N GLN A 106 25.53 -22.90 -15.16
CA GLN A 106 25.56 -22.13 -13.91
C GLN A 106 24.57 -20.96 -13.97
N THR A 107 23.42 -21.16 -13.34
CA THR A 107 22.62 -20.05 -12.78
C THR A 107 23.13 -19.78 -11.38
N PRO A 108 23.34 -18.50 -11.00
CA PRO A 108 22.83 -18.14 -9.68
C PRO A 108 22.42 -16.66 -9.62
N HIS A 109 21.13 -16.36 -9.56
CA HIS A 109 20.65 -15.13 -8.91
C HIS A 109 19.22 -15.28 -8.40
N GLU A 110 19.04 -16.09 -7.35
CA GLU A 110 18.00 -15.84 -6.35
C GLU A 110 18.63 -15.10 -5.19
N LYS A 111 18.58 -13.76 -5.23
CA LYS A 111 18.74 -12.93 -4.02
C LYS A 111 17.91 -11.67 -4.19
N GLY A 112 16.90 -11.52 -3.32
CA GLY A 112 16.41 -10.19 -2.97
C GLY A 112 14.91 -10.06 -2.79
N LEU A 113 14.33 -10.76 -1.82
CA LEU A 113 13.01 -10.34 -1.31
C LEU A 113 12.87 -10.68 0.16
N LEU A 114 13.69 -10.04 1.00
CA LEU A 114 13.36 -9.74 2.40
C LEU A 114 14.14 -8.51 2.85
N HIS A 115 13.53 -7.34 2.71
CA HIS A 115 13.85 -6.19 3.57
C HIS A 115 12.62 -5.31 3.71
N PHE A 116 11.70 -5.71 4.58
CA PHE A 116 10.75 -4.80 5.23
C PHE A 116 10.22 -5.45 6.52
N LEU A 117 11.00 -5.34 7.59
CA LEU A 117 10.55 -5.28 8.98
C LEU A 117 11.45 -4.29 9.72
#